data_AF-A0A1A8NAW1-F1
#
_entry.id   AF-A0A1A8NAW1-F1
#
_cell.length_a   1.000
_cell.length_b   1.000
_cell.length_c   1.000
_cell.angle_alpha   90.00
_cell.angle_beta   90.00
_cell.angle_gamma   90.00
#
_symmetry.space_group_name_H-M   'P 1'
#
loop_
_entity.id
_entity.type
_entity.pdbx_description
1 polymer ?
#
loop_
_entity_poly.entity_id
_entity_poly.type
_entity_poly.pdbx_seq_one_letter_code
_entity_poly.pdbx_strand_id
1 'polypeptide(L)' 'MLLSFHPTSSSATCKQRCLNGGRCVLPDQCFCRRGYKGLTCAIKVRGQASLA' A
#
# COMPACT_ATOMS: atom_id res chain seq x y z
N MET A 1 -24.19 1.22 16.35
CA MET A 1 -23.53 2.16 15.42
C MET A 1 -22.08 2.36 15.86
N LEU A 2 -21.19 1.79 15.06
CA LEU A 2 -19.91 2.36 14.63
C LEU A 2 -18.85 2.71 15.69
N LEU A 3 -18.50 1.77 16.57
CA LEU A 3 -17.16 1.80 17.18
C LEU A 3 -16.14 1.17 16.24
N SER A 4 -16.00 1.76 15.04
CA SER A 4 -14.88 1.52 14.12
C SER A 4 -13.58 2.17 14.62
N PHE A 5 -13.47 2.44 15.93
CA PHE A 5 -12.22 2.77 16.59
C PHE A 5 -11.52 1.47 16.96
N HIS A 6 -10.95 0.82 15.96
CA HIS A 6 -9.69 0.12 16.19
C HIS A 6 -8.59 1.16 15.97
N PRO A 7 -8.10 1.87 17.00
CA PRO A 7 -6.82 2.55 16.89
C PRO A 7 -5.76 1.45 16.83
N THR A 8 -5.54 0.87 15.65
CA THR A 8 -4.31 0.13 15.38
C THR A 8 -3.19 1.15 15.42
N SER A 9 -2.70 1.33 16.64
CA SER A 9 -1.51 2.08 17.03
C SER A 9 -0.34 1.79 16.09
N SER A 10 0.55 2.77 15.97
CA SER A 10 1.86 2.79 15.29
C SER A 10 1.90 3.14 13.78
N SER A 11 1.46 4.37 13.49
CA SER A 11 2.20 5.40 12.71
C SER A 11 3.04 5.02 11.47
N ALA A 12 2.52 4.15 10.61
CA ALA A 12 2.82 4.17 9.17
C ALA A 12 1.52 4.47 8.44
N THR A 13 1.00 5.69 8.64
CA THR A 13 -0.22 6.14 7.97
C THR A 13 0.16 6.89 6.70
N CYS A 14 -0.15 6.30 5.55
CA CYS A 14 0.00 6.98 4.27
C CYS A 14 -1.15 7.97 4.10
N LYS A 15 -0.88 9.20 3.61
CA LYS A 15 -1.97 10.16 3.33
C LYS A 15 -2.95 9.60 2.31
N GLN A 16 -2.44 8.82 1.35
CA GLN A 16 -3.24 8.06 0.41
C GLN A 16 -3.15 6.57 0.70
N ARG A 17 -4.28 5.86 0.57
CA ARG A 17 -4.31 4.41 0.70
C ARG A 17 -3.46 3.77 -0.42
N CYS A 18 -2.62 2.82 -0.06
CA CYS A 18 -1.93 1.97 -1.02
C CYS A 18 -2.94 1.09 -1.78
N LEU A 19 -2.86 1.06 -3.11
CA LEU A 19 -3.73 0.32 -4.01
C LEU A 19 -3.13 -1.05 -4.37
N ASN A 20 -3.91 -1.89 -5.07
CA ASN A 20 -3.46 -3.18 -5.62
C ASN A 20 -2.82 -4.13 -4.59
N GLY A 21 -3.30 -4.08 -3.34
CA GLY A 21 -2.78 -4.91 -2.25
C GLY A 21 -1.42 -4.47 -1.71
N GLY A 22 -1.01 -3.22 -1.98
CA GLY A 22 0.12 -2.58 -1.32
C GLY A 22 -0.14 -2.29 0.16
N ARG A 23 0.92 -2.21 0.96
CA ARG A 23 0.84 -1.96 2.40
C ARG A 23 1.63 -0.72 2.77
N CYS A 24 1.07 0.15 3.59
CA CYS A 24 1.80 1.31 4.07
C CYS A 24 2.86 0.84 5.08
N VAL A 25 4.12 1.12 4.78
CA VAL A 25 5.27 0.72 5.62
C VAL A 25 5.94 1.91 6.26
N LEU A 26 5.76 3.10 5.68
CA LEU A 26 6.29 4.38 6.15
C LEU A 26 5.31 5.50 5.80
N PRO A 27 5.39 6.67 6.47
CA PRO A 27 4.58 7.83 6.10
C PRO A 27 4.80 8.19 4.63
N ASP A 28 3.70 8.23 3.87
CA ASP A 28 3.68 8.45 2.41
C ASP A 28 4.49 7.45 1.57
N GLN A 29 4.82 6.28 2.13
CA GLN A 29 5.55 5.24 1.40
C GLN A 29 4.86 3.88 1.51
N CYS A 30 4.39 3.43 0.35
CA CYS A 30 3.74 2.14 0.15
C CYS A 30 4.74 1.07 -0.31
N PHE A 31 4.68 -0.09 0.33
CA PHE A 31 5.28 -1.31 -0.18
C PHE A 31 4.35 -1.94 -1.22
N CYS A 32 4.79 -1.94 -2.48
CA CYS A 32 4.02 -2.47 -3.60
C CYS A 32 4.34 -3.93 -3.86
N ARG A 33 3.31 -4.71 -4.22
CA ARG A 33 3.52 -6.06 -4.75
C ARG A 33 4.25 -5.98 -6.09
N ARG A 34 5.00 -7.04 -6.40
CA ARG A 34 5.67 -7.23 -7.69
C ARG A 34 4.63 -7.11 -8.80
N GLY A 35 4.90 -6.27 -9.81
CA GLY A 35 3.92 -5.87 -10.82
C GLY A 35 3.35 -4.46 -10.63
N TYR A 36 3.59 -3.80 -9.50
CA TYR A 36 3.07 -2.47 -9.20
C TYR A 36 4.14 -1.52 -8.65
N LYS A 37 4.04 -0.23 -8.98
CA LYS A 37 4.94 0.84 -8.51
C LYS A 37 4.22 2.17 -8.30
N GLY A 38 4.96 3.16 -7.80
CA GLY A 38 4.48 4.51 -7.51
C GLY A 38 4.09 4.69 -6.05
N LEU A 39 3.81 5.94 -5.65
CA LEU A 39 3.56 6.32 -4.25
C LEU A 39 2.41 5.52 -3.61
N THR A 40 1.41 5.17 -4.40
CA THR A 40 0.21 4.43 -3.98
C THR A 40 0.09 3.06 -4.65
N CYS A 41 1.14 2.56 -5.32
CA CYS A 41 1.07 1.31 -6.09
C CYS A 41 0.01 1.30 -7.20
N ALA A 42 -0.38 2.47 -7.71
CA ALA A 42 -1.38 2.62 -8.77
C ALA A 42 -0.86 2.20 -10.15
N ILE A 43 0.47 2.23 -10.35
CA ILE A 43 1.07 2.04 -11.67
C ILE A 43 1.43 0.56 -11.86
N LYS A 44 0.75 -0.12 -12.78
CA LYS A 44 1.11 -1.49 -13.17
C LYS A 44 2.35 -1.49 -14.06
N VAL A 45 3.43 -2.14 -13.62
CA VAL A 45 4.63 -2.33 -14.44
C VAL A 45 4.41 -3.50 -15.38
N ARG A 46 4.10 -3.17 -16.64
CA ARG A 46 4.11 -4.14 -17.74
C ARG A 46 5.54 -4.67 -17.88
N GLY A 47 5.70 -5.98 -17.72
CA GLY A 47 7.01 -6.66 -17.79
C GLY A 47 7.57 -7.20 -16.47
N GLN A 48 6.96 -6.91 -15.32
CA GLN A 48 7.28 -7.66 -14.09
C GLN A 48 6.49 -8.96 -14.04
N ALA A 49 6.94 -9.90 -14.88
CA ALA A 49 6.70 -11.31 -14.64
C ALA A 49 7.32 -11.64 -13.28
N SER A 50 6.46 -11.83 -12.28
CA SER A 50 6.85 -12.66 -11.16
C SER A 50 6.93 -14.08 -11.73
N LEU A 51 8.10 -14.46 -12.24
CA LEU A 51 8.51 -15.86 -12.15
C LEU A 51 8.49 -16.20 -10.65
N ALA A 52 7.43 -16.92 -10.27
CA ALA A 52 7.28 -17.86 -9.16
C ALA A 52 5.79 -18.25 -9.12
#